data_AF-F3C6G3-F1
#
_entry.id   AF-F3C6G3-F1
#
_cell.length_a   1.000
_cell.length_b   1.000
_cell.length_c   1.000
_cell.angle_alpha   90.00
_cell.angle_beta   90.00
_cell.angle_gamma   90.00
#
_symmetry.space_group_name_H-M   'P 1'
#
loop_
_entity.id
_entity.type
_entity.pdbx_description
1 polymer ?
#
loop_
_entity_poly.entity_id
_entity_poly.type
_entity_poly.pdbx_seq_one_letter_code
_entity_poly.pdbx_strand_id
1 'polypeptide(L)'
;MSFSLTQMLMVSAAYLLVLFGVAWVSEHGLIPRWIIRHPLTYTLSLGVYASAWAFYGTVGLAYQYGYGFLSSYLGVSGAFLLAPVLLYPILRITRTYQLSSLADLFAFRFRSTWAGALTTVFMLIGVLPLLALQIQAVADSIGILTREPVQDRVAVAFCALITLFTIFFGSRHIATREKHEGLVFAIAFESLIKLIALGGVGLYALYGVFDGPQQLELWLLQNQTALASLHTPLQEGPWRTLLLVFFASAIVMPHMYHMTFTENLNPRSLVS
;
A
#
# COMPACT_ATOMS: atom_id res chain seq x y z
N MET A 1 -0.51 -12.17 27.79
CA MET A 1 0.88 -12.14 27.30
C MET A 1 1.16 -10.70 26.89
N SER A 2 1.86 -9.92 27.71
CA SER A 2 2.34 -8.59 27.32
C SER A 2 3.68 -8.77 26.62
N PHE A 3 3.82 -8.23 25.42
CA PHE A 3 5.09 -8.19 24.72
C PHE A 3 5.92 -7.02 25.23
N SER A 4 7.25 -7.18 25.34
CA SER A 4 8.09 -6.05 25.72
C SER A 4 8.32 -5.11 24.54
N LEU A 5 8.47 -3.81 24.81
CA LEU A 5 8.79 -2.80 23.80
C LEU A 5 10.02 -3.19 22.98
N THR A 6 11.07 -3.67 23.65
CA THR A 6 12.31 -4.08 23.02
C THR A 6 12.11 -5.26 22.08
N GLN A 7 11.27 -6.25 22.46
CA GLN A 7 10.93 -7.36 21.57
C GLN A 7 10.22 -6.88 20.31
N MET A 8 9.24 -5.98 20.44
CA MET A 8 8.53 -5.41 19.30
C MET A 8 9.47 -4.64 18.36
N LEU A 9 10.37 -3.83 18.92
CA LEU A 9 11.37 -3.11 18.12
C LEU A 9 12.36 -4.06 17.42
N MET A 10 12.83 -5.11 18.10
CA MET A 10 13.70 -6.12 17.49
C MET A 10 13.00 -6.86 16.36
N VAL A 11 11.73 -7.23 16.53
CA VAL A 11 10.94 -7.89 15.47
C VAL A 11 10.77 -6.96 14.27
N SER A 12 10.44 -5.69 14.49
CA SER A 12 10.35 -4.70 13.41
C SER A 12 11.68 -4.50 12.68
N ALA A 13 12.78 -4.39 13.42
CA ALA A 13 14.12 -4.26 12.84
C ALA A 13 14.50 -5.52 12.04
N ALA A 14 14.26 -6.72 12.59
CA ALA A 14 14.51 -7.99 11.92
C ALA A 14 13.67 -8.11 10.63
N TYR A 15 12.40 -7.69 10.66
CA TYR A 15 11.55 -7.69 9.48
C TYR A 15 12.08 -6.76 8.38
N LEU A 16 12.49 -5.54 8.72
CA LEU A 16 13.11 -4.63 7.74
C LEU A 16 14.42 -5.21 7.18
N LEU A 17 15.24 -5.86 8.02
CA LEU A 17 16.46 -6.53 7.57
C LEU A 17 16.15 -7.69 6.62
N VAL A 18 15.05 -8.44 6.83
CA VAL A 18 14.61 -9.49 5.90
C VAL A 18 14.17 -8.89 4.57
N LEU A 19 13.31 -7.88 4.57
CA LEU A 19 12.90 -7.19 3.33
C LEU A 19 14.12 -6.65 2.57
N PHE A 20 15.08 -6.09 3.29
CA PHE A 20 16.33 -5.63 2.73
C PHE A 20 17.16 -6.77 2.15
N GLY A 21 17.33 -7.86 2.90
CA GLY A 21 18.04 -9.05 2.45
C GLY A 21 17.44 -9.58 1.16
N VAL A 22 16.12 -9.57 1.03
CA VAL A 22 15.41 -9.95 -0.20
C VAL A 22 15.75 -9.01 -1.37
N ALA A 23 15.79 -7.69 -1.16
CA ALA A 23 16.23 -6.73 -2.18
C ALA A 23 17.70 -6.97 -2.58
N TRP A 24 18.59 -7.14 -1.61
CA TRP A 24 20.02 -7.34 -1.85
C TRP A 24 20.31 -8.65 -2.59
N VAL A 25 19.69 -9.76 -2.18
CA VAL A 25 19.82 -11.08 -2.81
C VAL A 25 19.31 -11.06 -4.26
N SER A 26 18.23 -10.34 -4.53
CA SER A 26 17.69 -10.21 -5.88
C SER A 26 18.59 -9.39 -6.80
N GLU A 27 19.23 -8.33 -6.30
CA GLU A 27 20.22 -7.55 -7.05
C GLU A 27 21.52 -8.30 -7.34
N HIS A 28 21.97 -9.15 -6.41
CA HIS A 28 23.21 -9.94 -6.58
C HIS A 28 23.03 -11.16 -7.51
N GLY A 29 21.87 -11.32 -8.14
CA GLY A 29 21.60 -12.38 -9.10
C GLY A 29 21.48 -13.78 -8.50
N LEU A 30 21.31 -13.88 -7.17
CA LEU A 30 21.11 -15.14 -6.47
C LEU A 30 19.69 -15.72 -6.72
N ILE A 31 18.74 -14.86 -7.10
CA ILE A 31 17.39 -15.26 -7.51
C ILE A 31 17.33 -15.35 -9.04
N PRO A 32 16.79 -16.45 -9.61
CA PRO A 32 16.61 -16.60 -11.04
C PRO A 32 15.86 -15.41 -11.66
N ARG A 33 16.39 -14.87 -12.77
CA ARG A 33 15.80 -13.71 -13.47
C ARG A 33 14.36 -13.93 -13.93
N TRP A 34 13.92 -15.18 -14.18
CA TRP A 34 12.51 -15.44 -14.52
C TRP A 34 11.59 -14.99 -13.40
N ILE A 35 11.98 -15.20 -12.14
CA ILE A 35 11.11 -14.98 -10.97
C ILE A 35 10.95 -13.47 -10.77
N ILE A 36 12.07 -12.75 -10.83
CA ILE A 36 12.11 -11.30 -10.70
C ILE A 36 11.25 -10.63 -11.79
N ARG A 37 11.30 -11.15 -13.02
CA ARG A 37 10.57 -10.58 -14.17
C ARG A 37 9.20 -11.22 -14.42
N HIS A 38 8.74 -12.08 -13.53
CA HIS A 38 7.43 -12.72 -13.67
C HIS A 38 6.32 -11.66 -13.54
N PRO A 39 5.25 -11.71 -14.36
CA PRO A 39 4.14 -10.74 -14.26
C PRO A 39 3.55 -10.63 -12.86
N LEU A 40 3.42 -11.77 -12.16
CA LEU A 40 2.92 -11.80 -10.77
C LEU A 40 3.80 -10.99 -9.80
N THR A 41 5.11 -10.92 -10.01
CA THR A 41 6.00 -10.11 -9.16
C THR A 41 5.61 -8.64 -9.29
N TYR A 42 5.39 -8.17 -10.52
CA TYR A 42 4.92 -6.80 -10.74
C TYR A 42 3.51 -6.58 -10.16
N THR A 43 2.57 -7.51 -10.38
CA THR A 43 1.21 -7.41 -9.81
C THR A 43 1.24 -7.36 -8.28
N LEU A 44 2.03 -8.21 -7.62
CA LEU A 44 2.21 -8.20 -6.18
C LEU A 44 2.86 -6.89 -5.72
N SER A 45 3.82 -6.36 -6.48
CA SER A 45 4.50 -5.12 -6.13
C SER A 45 3.58 -3.88 -6.18
N LEU A 46 2.50 -3.90 -6.97
CA LEU A 46 1.44 -2.89 -6.91
C LEU A 46 0.68 -2.92 -5.57
N GLY A 47 0.82 -4.01 -4.80
CA GLY A 47 0.34 -4.12 -3.42
C GLY A 47 1.02 -3.16 -2.44
N VAL A 48 2.00 -2.36 -2.86
CA VAL A 48 2.48 -1.18 -2.10
C VAL A 48 1.35 -0.21 -1.75
N TYR A 49 0.28 -0.20 -2.56
CA TYR A 49 -0.96 0.52 -2.28
C TYR A 49 -1.55 0.15 -0.90
N ALA A 50 -1.44 -1.12 -0.52
CA ALA A 50 -1.91 -1.64 0.76
C ALA A 50 -0.94 -1.27 1.88
N SER A 51 -1.10 -0.06 2.40
CA SER A 51 -0.38 0.47 3.57
C SER A 51 -1.15 0.21 4.87
N ALA A 52 -0.64 0.72 6.01
CA ALA A 52 -1.36 0.70 7.29
C ALA A 52 -2.80 1.21 7.15
N TRP A 53 -3.02 2.19 6.27
CA TRP A 53 -4.36 2.70 5.99
C TRP A 53 -5.28 1.67 5.32
N ALA A 54 -4.77 0.77 4.48
CA ALA A 54 -5.59 -0.29 3.90
C ALA A 54 -6.03 -1.34 4.94
N PHE A 55 -5.32 -1.46 6.07
CA PHE A 55 -5.72 -2.35 7.15
C PHE A 55 -6.65 -1.64 8.14
N TYR A 56 -6.19 -0.52 8.72
CA TYR A 56 -6.95 0.25 9.71
C TYR A 56 -8.15 0.97 9.09
N GLY A 57 -7.95 1.60 7.94
CA GLY A 57 -8.98 2.34 7.23
C GLY A 57 -10.09 1.44 6.73
N THR A 58 -9.78 0.28 6.17
CA THR A 58 -10.81 -0.67 5.71
C THR A 58 -11.67 -1.19 6.87
N VAL A 59 -11.05 -1.57 7.99
CA VAL A 59 -11.81 -2.01 9.17
C VAL A 59 -12.66 -0.87 9.74
N GLY A 60 -12.12 0.35 9.81
CA GLY A 60 -12.85 1.53 10.25
C GLY A 60 -14.01 1.90 9.32
N LEU A 61 -13.81 1.84 8.01
CA LEU A 61 -14.84 2.07 7.00
C LEU A 61 -15.91 0.97 7.03
N ALA A 62 -15.53 -0.29 7.27
CA ALA A 62 -16.49 -1.38 7.42
C ALA A 62 -17.34 -1.20 8.69
N TYR A 63 -16.73 -0.71 9.78
CA TYR A 63 -17.44 -0.41 11.02
C TYR A 63 -18.42 0.78 10.88
N GLN A 64 -18.02 1.84 10.18
CA GLN A 64 -18.83 3.05 10.03
C GLN A 64 -19.85 2.98 8.88
N TYR A 65 -19.47 2.38 7.75
CA TYR A 65 -20.23 2.41 6.50
C TYR A 65 -20.64 1.03 5.99
N GLY A 66 -20.46 -0.03 6.78
CA GLY A 66 -20.77 -1.39 6.35
C GLY A 66 -20.10 -1.74 5.02
N TYR A 67 -20.86 -2.26 4.06
CA TYR A 67 -20.33 -2.61 2.73
C TYR A 67 -19.78 -1.43 1.92
N GLY A 68 -20.01 -0.18 2.36
CA GLY A 68 -19.45 1.02 1.74
C GLY A 68 -17.93 0.99 1.62
N PHE A 69 -17.23 0.29 2.52
CA PHE A 69 -15.77 0.10 2.43
C PHE A 69 -15.35 -0.49 1.08
N LEU A 70 -16.16 -1.34 0.44
CA LEU A 70 -15.81 -2.03 -0.81
C LEU A 70 -15.59 -1.05 -1.96
N SER A 71 -16.21 0.14 -1.89
CA SER A 71 -16.01 1.23 -2.85
C SER A 71 -14.55 1.65 -2.97
N SER A 72 -13.78 1.55 -1.89
CA SER A 72 -12.34 1.83 -1.89
C SER A 72 -11.58 0.91 -2.86
N TYR A 73 -11.78 -0.40 -2.71
CA TYR A 73 -11.16 -1.42 -3.55
C TYR A 73 -11.70 -1.38 -4.98
N LEU A 74 -13.00 -1.10 -5.16
CA LEU A 74 -13.59 -0.93 -6.48
C LEU A 74 -13.02 0.28 -7.22
N GLY A 75 -12.73 1.39 -6.54
CA GLY A 75 -12.10 2.55 -7.14
C GLY A 75 -10.72 2.22 -7.72
N VAL A 76 -9.86 1.59 -6.91
CA VAL A 76 -8.51 1.18 -7.35
C VAL A 76 -8.58 0.13 -8.45
N SER A 77 -9.43 -0.88 -8.28
CA SER A 77 -9.64 -1.94 -9.28
C SER A 77 -10.16 -1.36 -10.59
N GLY A 78 -11.06 -0.37 -10.53
CA GLY A 78 -11.57 0.35 -11.69
C GLY A 78 -10.48 1.13 -12.43
N ALA A 79 -9.54 1.76 -11.71
CA ALA A 79 -8.41 2.45 -12.32
C ALA A 79 -7.50 1.48 -13.12
N PHE A 80 -7.25 0.28 -12.57
CA PHE A 80 -6.49 -0.76 -13.26
C PHE A 80 -7.30 -1.50 -14.33
N LEU A 81 -8.61 -1.61 -14.20
CA LEU A 81 -9.48 -2.13 -15.26
C LEU A 81 -9.46 -1.21 -16.49
N LEU A 82 -9.42 0.11 -16.25
CA LEU A 82 -9.22 1.12 -17.28
C LEU A 82 -7.74 1.34 -17.65
N ALA A 83 -6.82 0.47 -17.21
CA ALA A 83 -5.39 0.63 -17.49
C ALA A 83 -5.05 0.80 -18.98
N PRO A 84 -5.62 0.03 -19.94
CA PRO A 84 -5.31 0.21 -21.36
C PRO A 84 -5.69 1.58 -21.91
N VAL A 85 -6.76 2.18 -21.37
CA VAL A 85 -7.30 3.46 -21.83
C VAL A 85 -6.68 4.64 -21.09
N LEU A 86 -6.40 4.48 -19.78
CA LEU A 86 -5.99 5.56 -18.91
C LEU A 86 -4.51 5.47 -18.51
N LEU A 87 -4.05 4.34 -17.97
CA LEU A 87 -2.69 4.21 -17.44
C LEU A 87 -1.65 4.04 -18.56
N TYR A 88 -1.97 3.27 -19.61
CA TYR A 88 -1.04 2.98 -20.70
C TYR A 88 -0.61 4.22 -21.51
N PRO A 89 -1.51 5.16 -21.86
CA PRO A 89 -1.09 6.42 -22.48
C PRO A 89 -0.17 7.26 -21.58
N ILE A 90 -0.46 7.33 -20.27
CA ILE A 90 0.38 8.03 -19.29
C ILE A 90 1.75 7.35 -19.20
N LEU A 91 1.80 6.01 -19.13
CA LEU A 91 3.04 5.23 -19.13
C LEU A 91 3.89 5.51 -20.39
N ARG A 92 3.25 5.60 -21.56
CA ARG A 92 3.96 5.89 -22.80
C ARG A 92 4.62 7.27 -22.77
N ILE A 93 3.90 8.30 -22.31
CA ILE A 93 4.40 9.67 -22.22
C ILE A 93 5.55 9.74 -21.20
N THR A 94 5.34 9.22 -19.99
CA THR A 94 6.33 9.24 -18.90
C THR A 94 7.63 8.55 -19.29
N ARG A 95 7.55 7.40 -19.98
CA ARG A 95 8.74 6.73 -20.51
C ARG A 95 9.42 7.47 -21.65
N THR A 96 8.65 8.02 -22.60
CA THR A 96 9.21 8.71 -23.77
C THR A 96 9.97 9.97 -23.37
N TYR A 97 9.44 10.71 -22.40
CA TYR A 97 10.01 11.97 -21.92
C TYR A 97 10.77 11.85 -20.59
N GLN A 98 11.00 10.63 -20.09
CA GLN A 98 11.71 10.34 -18.84
C GLN A 98 11.18 11.12 -17.61
N LEU A 99 9.86 11.25 -17.53
CA LEU A 99 9.17 11.97 -16.45
C LEU A 99 9.07 11.05 -15.23
N SER A 100 9.79 11.38 -14.15
CA SER A 100 9.98 10.50 -12.99
C SER A 100 8.97 10.75 -11.87
N SER A 101 8.27 11.89 -11.90
CA SER A 101 7.27 12.28 -10.92
C SER A 101 6.00 12.86 -11.57
N LEU A 102 4.92 12.95 -10.80
CA LEU A 102 3.68 13.59 -11.23
C LEU A 102 3.88 15.10 -11.46
N ALA A 103 4.76 15.75 -10.70
CA ALA A 103 5.14 17.14 -10.92
C ALA A 103 5.80 17.35 -12.29
N ASP A 104 6.70 16.44 -12.70
CA ASP A 104 7.31 16.50 -14.03
C ASP A 104 6.28 16.33 -15.14
N LEU A 105 5.30 15.44 -14.93
CA LEU A 105 4.20 15.24 -15.87
C LEU A 105 3.38 16.52 -16.07
N PHE A 106 3.05 17.22 -14.99
CA PHE A 106 2.27 18.46 -15.08
C PHE A 106 3.11 19.61 -15.64
N ALA A 107 4.37 19.73 -15.25
CA ALA A 107 5.29 20.72 -15.83
C ALA A 107 5.43 20.54 -17.34
N PHE A 108 5.58 19.30 -17.80
CA PHE A 108 5.67 18.94 -19.21
C PHE A 108 4.34 19.19 -19.94
N ARG A 109 3.21 18.72 -19.38
CA ARG A 109 1.89 18.80 -20.02
C ARG A 109 1.39 20.23 -20.22
N PHE A 110 1.69 21.11 -19.28
CA PHE A 110 1.29 22.53 -19.32
C PHE A 110 2.41 23.46 -19.79
N ARG A 111 3.60 22.93 -20.08
CA ARG A 111 4.80 23.70 -20.47
C ARG A 111 5.11 24.84 -19.50
N SER A 112 4.93 24.59 -18.21
CA SER A 112 5.07 25.60 -17.15
C SER A 112 5.74 25.00 -15.92
N THR A 113 6.87 25.58 -15.51
CA THR A 113 7.57 25.22 -14.26
C THR A 113 6.69 25.48 -13.04
N TRP A 114 5.82 26.49 -13.11
CA TRP A 114 4.90 26.85 -12.05
C TRP A 114 3.84 25.76 -11.82
N ALA A 115 3.36 25.11 -12.89
CA ALA A 115 2.45 23.98 -12.78
C ALA A 115 3.09 22.82 -12.00
N GLY A 116 4.33 22.45 -12.34
CA GLY A 116 5.07 21.42 -11.61
C GLY A 116 5.34 21.78 -10.15
N ALA A 117 5.76 23.03 -9.88
CA ALA A 117 5.99 23.50 -8.51
C ALA A 117 4.72 23.43 -7.66
N LEU A 118 3.58 23.87 -8.21
CA LEU A 118 2.28 23.80 -7.54
C LEU A 118 1.86 22.36 -7.27
N THR A 119 2.06 21.46 -8.23
CA THR A 119 1.83 20.03 -8.04
C THR A 119 2.68 19.47 -6.90
N THR A 120 3.97 19.81 -6.82
CA THR A 120 4.86 19.38 -5.73
C THR A 120 4.35 19.86 -4.37
N VAL A 121 3.92 21.11 -4.27
CA VAL A 121 3.36 21.66 -3.03
C VAL A 121 2.08 20.91 -2.61
N PHE A 122 1.16 20.68 -3.54
CA PHE A 122 -0.06 19.91 -3.23
C PHE A 122 0.23 18.47 -2.85
N MET A 123 1.17 17.80 -3.54
CA MET A 123 1.62 16.46 -3.15
C MET A 123 2.24 16.46 -1.75
N LEU A 124 3.07 17.44 -1.41
CA LEU A 124 3.68 17.56 -0.09
C LEU A 124 2.60 17.71 1.00
N ILE A 125 1.65 18.62 0.80
CA ILE A 125 0.52 18.84 1.71
C ILE A 125 -0.32 17.56 1.89
N GLY A 126 -0.49 16.77 0.83
CA GLY A 126 -1.23 15.50 0.91
C GLY A 126 -0.45 14.36 1.55
N VAL A 127 0.85 14.24 1.29
CA VAL A 127 1.69 13.13 1.77
C VAL A 127 2.08 13.29 3.24
N LEU A 128 2.34 14.52 3.70
CA LEU A 128 2.72 14.79 5.10
C LEU A 128 1.73 14.19 6.12
N PRO A 129 0.41 14.45 6.06
CA PRO A 129 -0.54 13.86 6.99
C PRO A 129 -0.66 12.34 6.81
N LEU A 130 -0.51 11.82 5.60
CA LEU A 130 -0.51 10.37 5.36
C LEU A 130 0.67 9.69 6.05
N LEU A 131 1.87 10.27 5.98
CA LEU A 131 3.04 9.75 6.69
C LEU A 131 2.84 9.83 8.21
N ALA A 132 2.30 10.93 8.72
CA ALA A 132 1.99 11.08 10.14
C ALA A 132 1.00 10.00 10.63
N LEU A 133 -0.07 9.75 9.87
CA LEU A 133 -1.05 8.71 10.19
C LEU A 133 -0.45 7.29 10.12
N GLN A 134 0.50 7.04 9.22
CA GLN A 134 1.19 5.74 9.18
C GLN A 134 2.09 5.52 10.40
N ILE A 135 2.83 6.55 10.83
CA ILE A 135 3.64 6.50 12.05
C ILE A 135 2.75 6.29 13.27
N GLN A 136 1.63 7.02 13.34
CA GLN A 136 0.66 6.90 14.41
C GLN A 136 0.06 5.49 14.46
N ALA A 137 -0.33 4.91 13.32
CA ALA A 137 -0.87 3.55 13.27
C ALA A 137 0.10 2.51 13.86
N VAL A 138 1.41 2.64 13.58
CA VAL A 138 2.44 1.77 14.15
C VAL A 138 2.56 1.98 15.66
N ALA A 139 2.59 3.23 16.12
CA ALA A 139 2.66 3.57 17.54
C ALA A 139 1.46 3.03 18.33
N ASP A 140 0.25 3.20 17.80
CA ASP A 140 -0.99 2.72 18.40
C ASP A 140 -1.02 1.18 18.44
N SER A 141 -0.58 0.52 17.37
CA SER A 141 -0.47 -0.96 17.32
C SER A 141 0.39 -1.50 18.45
N ILE A 142 1.58 -0.92 18.64
CA ILE A 142 2.53 -1.36 19.66
C ILE A 142 2.01 -1.00 21.06
N GLY A 143 1.37 0.15 21.23
CA GLY A 143 0.71 0.53 22.48
C GLY A 143 -0.37 -0.47 22.90
N ILE A 144 -1.19 -0.94 21.96
CA ILE A 144 -2.21 -1.97 22.21
C ILE A 144 -1.59 -3.32 22.63
N LEU A 145 -0.48 -3.73 21.98
CA LEU A 145 0.19 -5.00 22.25
C LEU A 145 0.98 -5.00 23.57
N THR A 146 1.61 -3.88 23.91
CA THR A 146 2.40 -3.69 25.13
C THR A 146 1.52 -3.34 26.34
N ARG A 147 0.34 -2.77 26.10
CA ARG A 147 -0.60 -2.22 27.11
C ARG A 147 0.00 -1.08 27.94
N GLU A 148 0.95 -0.34 27.36
CA GLU A 148 1.60 0.81 27.99
C GLU A 148 1.45 2.07 27.12
N PRO A 149 1.40 3.27 27.72
CA PRO A 149 1.36 4.54 26.97
C PRO A 149 2.76 4.90 26.45
N VAL A 150 3.28 4.10 25.50
CA VAL A 150 4.62 4.24 24.91
C VAL A 150 4.58 4.81 23.48
N GLN A 151 3.44 5.33 23.03
CA GLN A 151 3.21 5.74 21.64
C GLN A 151 4.28 6.72 21.13
N ASP A 152 4.57 7.78 21.89
CA ASP A 152 5.55 8.81 21.48
C ASP A 152 6.96 8.22 21.34
N ARG A 153 7.37 7.36 22.28
CA ARG A 153 8.68 6.70 22.25
C ARG A 153 8.78 5.74 21.07
N VAL A 154 7.70 5.01 20.78
CA VAL A 154 7.61 4.11 19.63
C VAL A 154 7.68 4.90 18.32
N ALA A 155 6.92 5.99 18.20
CA ALA A 155 6.90 6.83 17.00
C ALA A 155 8.30 7.39 16.70
N VAL A 156 8.98 7.94 17.71
CA VAL A 156 10.35 8.45 17.57
C VAL A 156 11.33 7.33 17.19
N ALA A 157 11.26 6.17 17.87
CA ALA A 157 12.12 5.04 17.56
C ALA A 157 11.90 4.50 16.13
N PHE A 158 10.64 4.44 15.69
CA PHE A 158 10.26 4.02 14.34
C PHE A 158 10.77 5.01 13.28
N CYS A 159 10.61 6.31 13.51
CA CYS A 159 11.18 7.34 12.65
C CYS A 159 12.71 7.21 12.56
N ALA A 160 13.39 7.09 13.71
CA ALA A 160 14.84 6.94 13.74
C ALA A 160 15.30 5.69 12.97
N LEU A 161 14.59 4.57 13.14
CA LEU A 161 14.84 3.31 12.44
C LEU A 161 14.65 3.45 10.93
N ILE A 162 13.54 4.03 10.47
CA ILE A 162 13.30 4.28 9.04
C ILE A 162 14.31 5.27 8.47
N THR A 163 14.65 6.35 9.18
CA THR A 163 15.65 7.33 8.74
C THR A 163 17.03 6.69 8.61
N LEU A 164 17.48 5.94 9.62
CA LEU A 164 18.74 5.21 9.59
C LEU A 164 18.79 4.25 8.39
N PHE A 165 17.71 3.50 8.21
CA PHE A 165 17.56 2.57 7.10
C PHE A 165 17.59 3.28 5.74
N THR A 166 16.88 4.40 5.61
CA THR A 166 16.85 5.23 4.40
C THR A 166 18.23 5.83 4.11
N ILE A 167 19.01 6.22 5.10
CA ILE A 167 20.36 6.73 4.91
C ILE A 167 21.29 5.63 4.41
N PHE A 168 21.32 4.48 5.08
CA PHE A 168 22.23 3.38 4.72
C PHE A 168 21.97 2.83 3.33
N PHE A 169 20.71 2.82 2.89
CA PHE A 169 20.31 2.13 1.66
C PHE A 169 19.81 3.07 0.56
N GLY A 170 19.12 4.15 0.90
CA GLY A 170 18.66 5.15 -0.07
C GLY A 170 19.78 5.98 -0.69
N SER A 171 20.90 6.19 0.02
CA SER A 171 22.06 6.92 -0.53
C SER A 171 22.98 6.07 -1.40
N ARG A 172 22.98 4.74 -1.20
CA ARG A 172 23.97 3.83 -1.80
C ARG A 172 23.57 3.35 -3.20
N HIS A 173 22.29 3.41 -3.54
CA HIS A 173 21.73 2.95 -4.83
C HIS A 173 21.49 4.04 -5.87
N ILE A 174 21.74 5.32 -5.55
CA ILE A 174 21.59 6.45 -6.49
C ILE A 174 22.58 6.37 -7.68
N ALA A 175 23.63 5.54 -7.59
CA ALA A 175 24.73 5.54 -8.55
C ALA A 175 24.55 4.64 -9.78
N THR A 176 23.64 3.65 -9.77
CA THR A 176 23.46 2.73 -10.90
C THR A 176 22.03 2.81 -11.42
N ARG A 177 21.87 3.46 -12.56
CA ARG A 177 20.63 3.60 -13.36
C ARG A 177 20.07 2.27 -13.88
N GLU A 178 20.56 1.14 -13.37
CA GLU A 178 19.92 -0.16 -13.53
C GLU A 178 18.68 -0.16 -12.63
N LYS A 179 17.51 -0.24 -13.27
CA LYS A 179 16.18 -0.22 -12.63
C LYS A 179 16.19 -1.05 -11.34
N HIS A 180 15.52 -0.57 -10.30
CA HIS A 180 15.54 -1.17 -8.96
C HIS A 180 14.73 -2.49 -8.93
N GLU A 181 15.14 -3.49 -9.71
CA GLU A 181 14.52 -4.81 -9.78
C GLU A 181 14.45 -5.44 -8.37
N GLY A 182 15.46 -5.19 -7.52
CA GLY A 182 15.46 -5.63 -6.13
C GLY A 182 14.43 -4.93 -5.24
N LEU A 183 14.23 -3.62 -5.42
CA LEU A 183 13.18 -2.88 -4.71
C LEU A 183 11.79 -3.42 -5.08
N VAL A 184 11.53 -3.60 -6.38
CA VAL A 184 10.25 -4.14 -6.88
C VAL A 184 10.00 -5.53 -6.31
N PHE A 185 11.03 -6.38 -6.28
CA PHE A 185 10.93 -7.73 -5.73
C PHE A 185 10.68 -7.74 -4.22
N ALA A 186 11.35 -6.87 -3.46
CA ALA A 186 11.14 -6.75 -2.02
C ALA A 186 9.72 -6.29 -1.67
N ILE A 187 9.18 -5.33 -2.41
CA ILE A 187 7.79 -4.88 -2.26
C ILE A 187 6.82 -6.03 -2.60
N ALA A 188 7.08 -6.77 -3.69
CA ALA A 188 6.26 -7.93 -4.05
C ALA A 188 6.23 -8.99 -2.93
N PHE A 189 7.39 -9.26 -2.33
CA PHE A 189 7.52 -10.17 -1.20
C PHE A 189 6.78 -9.66 0.05
N GLU A 190 6.90 -8.37 0.37
CA GLU A 190 6.14 -7.73 1.45
C GLU A 190 4.62 -7.88 1.23
N SER A 191 4.16 -7.65 0.01
CA SER A 191 2.75 -7.80 -0.37
C SER A 191 2.26 -9.25 -0.28
N LEU A 192 3.11 -10.23 -0.59
CA LEU A 192 2.78 -11.65 -0.36
C LEU A 192 2.60 -11.94 1.14
N ILE A 193 3.48 -11.42 2.00
CA ILE A 193 3.34 -11.57 3.46
C ILE A 193 2.03 -10.95 3.95
N LYS A 194 1.67 -9.76 3.46
CA LYS A 194 0.39 -9.11 3.79
C LYS A 194 -0.81 -9.97 3.39
N LEU A 195 -0.78 -10.56 2.20
CA LEU A 195 -1.84 -11.45 1.73
C LEU A 195 -1.97 -12.70 2.60
N ILE A 196 -0.86 -13.35 2.94
CA ILE A 196 -0.86 -14.53 3.83
C ILE A 196 -1.39 -14.15 5.22
N ALA A 197 -0.96 -13.02 5.77
CA ALA A 197 -1.39 -12.55 7.08
C ALA A 197 -2.90 -12.24 7.11
N LEU A 198 -3.39 -11.46 6.16
CA LEU A 198 -4.82 -11.13 6.07
C LEU A 198 -5.68 -12.36 5.73
N GLY A 199 -5.20 -13.24 4.86
CA GLY A 199 -5.85 -14.52 4.57
C GLY A 199 -5.95 -15.39 5.82
N GLY A 200 -4.89 -15.45 6.63
CA GLY A 200 -4.89 -16.12 7.93
C GLY A 200 -5.89 -15.53 8.91
N VAL A 201 -5.98 -14.20 9.02
CA VAL A 201 -7.00 -13.52 9.84
C VAL A 201 -8.41 -13.85 9.36
N GLY A 202 -8.66 -13.85 8.05
CA GLY A 202 -9.96 -14.23 7.48
C GLY A 202 -10.34 -15.68 7.75
N LEU A 203 -9.39 -16.61 7.60
CA LEU A 203 -9.60 -18.03 7.92
C LEU A 203 -9.84 -18.23 9.42
N TYR A 204 -9.11 -17.53 10.28
CA TYR A 204 -9.33 -17.56 11.72
C TYR A 204 -10.71 -17.02 12.10
N ALA A 205 -11.16 -15.92 11.48
CA ALA A 205 -12.50 -15.41 11.69
C ALA A 205 -13.55 -16.46 11.27
N LEU A 206 -13.41 -17.06 10.09
CA LEU A 206 -14.38 -18.02 9.57
C LEU A 206 -14.46 -19.31 10.41
N TYR A 207 -13.32 -19.92 10.71
CA TYR A 207 -13.29 -21.23 11.37
C TYR A 207 -13.12 -21.16 12.89
N GLY A 208 -12.47 -20.12 13.41
CA GLY A 208 -12.22 -19.96 14.85
C GLY A 208 -13.28 -19.14 15.58
N VAL A 209 -13.98 -18.23 14.90
CA VAL A 209 -15.06 -17.43 15.50
C VAL A 209 -16.43 -17.95 15.09
N PHE A 210 -16.63 -18.25 13.81
CA PHE A 210 -17.92 -18.71 13.28
C PHE A 210 -18.03 -20.22 13.14
N ASP A 211 -17.00 -21.03 13.47
CA ASP A 211 -17.01 -22.50 13.35
C ASP A 211 -17.29 -23.03 11.93
N GLY A 212 -17.09 -22.22 10.89
CA GLY A 212 -17.20 -22.61 9.49
C GLY A 212 -18.29 -21.85 8.70
N PRO A 213 -18.38 -22.12 7.38
CA PRO A 213 -19.27 -21.38 6.49
C PRO A 213 -20.76 -21.65 6.74
N GLN A 214 -21.13 -22.86 7.16
CA GLN A 214 -22.53 -23.21 7.45
C GLN A 214 -23.05 -22.48 8.69
N GLN A 215 -22.23 -22.43 9.73
CA GLN A 215 -22.53 -21.75 10.98
C GLN A 215 -22.55 -20.24 10.80
N LEU A 216 -21.65 -19.68 9.97
CA LEU A 216 -21.73 -18.30 9.54
C LEU A 216 -23.07 -18.00 8.84
N GLU A 217 -23.52 -18.85 7.92
CA GLU A 217 -24.81 -18.67 7.24
C GLU A 217 -25.99 -18.70 8.22
N LEU A 218 -25.99 -19.64 9.17
CA LEU A 218 -27.00 -19.70 10.23
C LEU A 218 -27.00 -18.42 11.09
N TRP A 219 -25.82 -17.93 11.46
CA TRP A 219 -25.67 -16.68 12.21
C TRP A 219 -26.21 -15.48 11.42
N LEU A 220 -25.91 -15.41 10.12
CA LEU A 220 -26.41 -14.37 9.22
C LEU A 220 -27.95 -14.39 9.11
N LEU A 221 -28.55 -15.58 8.99
CA LEU A 221 -30.01 -15.74 8.96
C LEU A 221 -30.69 -15.33 10.27
N GLN A 222 -30.04 -15.55 11.41
CA GLN A 222 -30.56 -15.18 12.72
C GLN A 222 -30.38 -13.68 13.02
N ASN A 223 -29.39 -13.04 12.43
CA ASN A 223 -29.00 -11.66 12.74
C ASN A 223 -29.27 -10.67 11.59
N GLN A 224 -30.41 -10.83 10.91
CA GLN A 224 -30.79 -10.01 9.74
C GLN A 224 -30.85 -8.50 10.01
N THR A 225 -31.18 -8.10 11.24
CA THR A 225 -31.21 -6.68 11.64
C THR A 225 -29.82 -6.06 11.64
N ALA A 226 -28.80 -6.79 12.07
CA ALA A 226 -27.39 -6.35 11.99
C ALA A 226 -26.86 -6.37 10.56
N LEU A 227 -27.40 -7.23 9.68
CA LEU A 227 -27.06 -7.18 8.26
C LEU A 227 -27.69 -5.97 7.56
N ALA A 228 -28.94 -5.66 7.88
CA ALA A 228 -29.62 -4.48 7.35
C ALA A 228 -28.85 -3.20 7.69
N SER A 229 -28.30 -3.08 8.91
CA SER A 229 -27.47 -1.93 9.30
C SER A 229 -26.12 -1.84 8.59
N LEU A 230 -25.62 -2.93 7.98
CA LEU A 230 -24.43 -2.90 7.10
C LEU A 230 -24.78 -2.45 5.68
N HIS A 231 -26.05 -2.52 5.28
CA HIS A 231 -26.53 -2.10 3.96
C HIS A 231 -27.02 -0.65 3.92
N THR A 232 -27.61 -0.14 5.00
CA THR A 232 -28.14 1.24 5.05
C THR A 232 -27.10 2.33 4.73
N PRO A 233 -25.82 2.26 5.17
CA PRO A 233 -24.83 3.29 4.84
C PRO A 233 -24.34 3.19 3.39
N LEU A 234 -24.65 2.11 2.65
CA LEU A 234 -24.31 1.99 1.24
C LEU A 234 -25.23 2.84 0.36
N GLN A 235 -26.51 2.99 0.73
CA GLN A 235 -27.48 3.75 -0.05
C GLN A 235 -27.39 5.25 0.20
N GLU A 236 -27.11 5.66 1.44
CA GLU A 236 -27.04 7.07 1.86
C GLU A 236 -25.61 7.60 2.05
N GLY A 237 -24.61 6.71 2.14
CA GLY A 237 -23.22 7.09 2.40
C GLY A 237 -22.45 7.59 1.17
N PRO A 238 -21.26 8.17 1.38
CA PRO A 238 -20.45 8.82 0.34
C PRO A 238 -19.72 7.82 -0.57
N TRP A 239 -20.33 6.69 -0.89
CA TRP A 239 -19.70 5.58 -1.61
C TRP A 239 -19.15 6.01 -2.99
N ARG A 240 -19.87 6.91 -3.68
CA ARG A 240 -19.44 7.48 -4.98
C ARG A 240 -18.18 8.32 -4.83
N THR A 241 -18.12 9.14 -3.79
CA THR A 241 -16.96 9.98 -3.47
C THR A 241 -15.78 9.11 -3.10
N LEU A 242 -15.98 8.09 -2.26
CA LEU A 242 -14.93 7.11 -1.92
C LEU A 242 -14.42 6.41 -3.18
N LEU A 243 -15.30 5.91 -4.03
CA LEU A 243 -14.92 5.26 -5.29
C LEU A 243 -14.04 6.19 -6.15
N LEU A 244 -14.47 7.44 -6.36
CA LEU A 244 -13.74 8.41 -7.18
C LEU A 244 -12.39 8.81 -6.55
N VAL A 245 -12.35 9.02 -5.24
CA VAL A 245 -11.12 9.38 -4.51
C VAL A 245 -10.10 8.25 -4.60
N PHE A 246 -10.52 7.00 -4.37
CA PHE A 246 -9.64 5.84 -4.44
C PHE A 246 -9.21 5.53 -5.89
N PHE A 247 -10.11 5.72 -6.86
CA PHE A 247 -9.76 5.67 -8.29
C PHE A 247 -8.66 6.67 -8.63
N ALA A 248 -8.81 7.93 -8.22
CA ALA A 248 -7.80 8.97 -8.45
C ALA A 248 -6.49 8.67 -7.70
N SER A 249 -6.59 8.12 -6.48
CA SER A 249 -5.42 7.81 -5.65
C SER A 249 -4.46 6.81 -6.31
N ALA A 250 -4.97 5.87 -7.11
CA ALA A 250 -4.16 4.90 -7.84
C ALA A 250 -3.16 5.56 -8.82
N ILE A 251 -3.45 6.79 -9.26
CA ILE A 251 -2.62 7.56 -10.19
C ILE A 251 -1.85 8.67 -9.45
N VAL A 252 -2.53 9.36 -8.53
CA VAL A 252 -2.03 10.61 -7.94
C VAL A 252 -1.08 10.38 -6.77
N MET A 253 -1.19 9.25 -6.06
CA MET A 253 -0.30 8.98 -4.93
C MET A 253 1.16 8.82 -5.42
N PRO A 254 2.13 9.55 -4.85
CA PRO A 254 3.49 9.57 -5.39
C PRO A 254 4.18 8.21 -5.45
N HIS A 255 3.97 7.39 -4.42
CA HIS A 255 4.52 6.02 -4.39
C HIS A 255 3.88 5.13 -5.46
N MET A 256 2.56 5.25 -5.68
CA MET A 256 1.86 4.54 -6.75
C MET A 256 2.29 5.00 -8.13
N TYR A 257 2.44 6.32 -8.32
CA TYR A 257 2.93 6.90 -9.56
C TYR A 257 4.33 6.36 -9.89
N HIS A 258 5.24 6.42 -8.92
CA HIS A 258 6.59 5.90 -9.07
C HIS A 258 6.59 4.41 -9.43
N MET A 259 5.79 3.61 -8.71
CA MET A 259 5.72 2.17 -8.93
C MET A 259 5.12 1.80 -10.31
N THR A 260 4.07 2.51 -10.70
CA THR A 260 3.30 2.21 -11.92
C THR A 260 4.00 2.70 -13.18
N PHE A 261 4.70 3.84 -13.11
CA PHE A 261 5.25 4.50 -14.30
C PHE A 261 6.79 4.48 -14.37
N THR A 262 7.48 4.63 -13.24
CA THR A 262 8.95 4.67 -13.19
C THR A 262 9.55 3.28 -13.10
N GLU A 263 9.04 2.43 -12.20
CA GLU A 263 9.58 1.10 -11.91
C GLU A 263 8.95 -0.04 -12.73
N ASN A 264 7.98 0.28 -13.59
CA ASN A 264 7.39 -0.73 -14.47
C ASN A 264 8.47 -1.28 -15.42
N LEU A 265 8.76 -2.58 -15.33
CA LEU A 265 9.79 -3.25 -16.14
C LEU A 265 9.27 -3.60 -17.55
N ASN A 266 7.99 -3.95 -17.70
CA ASN A 266 7.40 -4.41 -18.95
C ASN A 266 6.03 -3.75 -19.19
N PRO A 267 5.85 -2.87 -20.20
CA PRO A 267 4.58 -2.21 -20.48
C PRO A 267 3.39 -3.14 -20.67
N ARG A 268 3.65 -4.40 -21.07
CA ARG A 268 2.61 -5.43 -21.21
C ARG A 268 1.95 -5.76 -19.86
N SER A 269 2.62 -5.58 -18.72
CA SER A 269 2.06 -5.90 -17.40
C SER A 269 0.87 -5.05 -16.97
N LEU A 270 0.58 -3.94 -17.67
CA LEU A 270 -0.63 -3.13 -17.46
C LEU A 270 -1.77 -3.47 -18.44
N VAL A 271 -1.51 -4.30 -19.45
CA VAL A 271 -2.45 -4.57 -20.56
C VAL A 271 -2.73 -6.07 -20.73
N SER A 272 -1.88 -6.96 -20.21
CA SER A 272 -2.08 -8.42 -20.18
C SER A 272 -1.68 -9.03 -18.85
#